data_AF-A0A2N9LYH5-F1
#
_entry.id   AF-A0A2N9LYH5-F1
#
_cell.length_a   1.000
_cell.length_b   1.000
_cell.length_c   1.000
_cell.angle_alpha   90.00
_cell.angle_beta   90.00
_cell.angle_gamma   90.00
#
_symmetry.space_group_name_H-M   'P 1'
#
loop_
_entity.id
_entity.type
_entity.pdbx_description
1 polymer ?
#
loop_
_entity_poly.entity_id
_entity_poly.type
_entity_poly.pdbx_seq_one_letter_code
_entity_poly.pdbx_strand_id
1 'polypeptide(L)'
;MVRIAILRFENLSPDSSADWMGRAFSEIIAAELAAVPGLSVIPASQMHGLERQTGVRPTSAPGISTEPSLAFFSGATRLGYGDYSIRGGKLRARLTLEDPATGRMAGVFTAETAAGDVHAAASSLARQIAPGSGKYGTANAAALGAYITGMEAANAAESSEAAARAIAADPNFGPAYRLLAGAKARQQDLAGALAALANAHQRGDAIPAAERARIASEEATLRNDMAGRRKALSELVKAEPGDIEAWRALQDLAYNARDYQQAVAACQRTLAAEPNDTAAMNTLAYASVHAGNLDAALASLRRYQALRPNDANALDSTGDVYLISGHLPEAEKFYLQAIRKDPNFQGSASADLYKAAMSRLMTGDIPGADALEKQFDDARSAAHDQTVPFRRAEWAWLTGRRKQAYQQLTEFAQHTETGPLKELSSRAYSQLALWSLMLGDTNAASEMVRKAIQTVGPTSAATAALVRFLALPPAPASEWTARAGLIFHDERQASAKDLWLLHAFLLNREFDEAAAAAQRLTEGSADNRDESLPVMQAWALAESGHVDQAADLLRFNPVPPITGPGLFTPFYFPRLYYLRGMVAGKQGKHEEARAAWQLFLKLSGPTPLQWGEELKAK
;
A
#
# COMPACT_ATOMS: atom_id res chain seq x y z
N MET A 1 12.79 -19.73 -14.32
CA MET A 1 13.23 -18.52 -15.06
C MET A 1 14.63 -18.16 -14.59
N VAL A 2 15.51 -17.67 -15.47
CA VAL A 2 16.87 -17.28 -15.08
C VAL A 2 16.83 -15.88 -14.49
N ARG A 3 17.17 -15.76 -13.20
CA ARG A 3 17.33 -14.50 -12.46
C ARG A 3 18.80 -14.19 -12.30
N ILE A 4 19.28 -13.10 -12.88
CA ILE A 4 20.70 -12.72 -12.90
C ILE A 4 20.91 -11.47 -12.06
N ALA A 5 21.91 -11.51 -11.17
CA ALA A 5 22.47 -10.33 -10.53
C ALA A 5 23.90 -10.11 -11.08
N ILE A 6 24.20 -8.89 -11.53
CA ILE A 6 25.56 -8.50 -11.93
C ILE A 6 26.16 -7.65 -10.82
N LEU A 7 27.27 -8.12 -10.27
CA LEU A 7 27.98 -7.48 -9.18
C LEU A 7 28.95 -6.43 -9.70
N ARG A 8 29.38 -5.54 -8.81
CA ARG A 8 30.46 -4.60 -9.09
C ARG A 8 31.72 -5.36 -9.53
N PHE A 9 32.37 -4.86 -10.58
CA PHE A 9 33.63 -5.42 -11.03
C PHE A 9 34.82 -4.89 -10.21
N GLU A 10 35.82 -5.73 -10.00
CA GLU A 10 37.05 -5.37 -9.30
C GLU A 10 38.07 -4.69 -10.25
N ASN A 11 38.65 -3.58 -9.82
CA ASN A 11 39.72 -2.90 -10.55
C ASN A 11 41.08 -3.50 -10.19
N LEU A 12 41.71 -4.18 -11.15
CA LEU A 12 43.06 -4.74 -11.03
C LEU A 12 44.16 -3.81 -11.58
N SER A 13 43.80 -2.57 -11.92
CA SER A 13 44.73 -1.55 -12.37
C SER A 13 45.42 -0.86 -11.18
N PRO A 14 46.64 -0.33 -11.35
CA PRO A 14 47.28 0.47 -10.31
C PRO A 14 46.59 1.83 -10.04
N ASP A 15 45.74 2.27 -10.97
CA ASP A 15 45.08 3.58 -10.96
C ASP A 15 43.66 3.46 -10.41
N SER A 16 43.43 4.05 -9.23
CA SER A 16 42.12 4.10 -8.56
C SER A 16 41.16 5.13 -9.16
N SER A 17 41.64 6.04 -10.03
CA SER A 17 40.75 6.99 -10.72
C SER A 17 39.76 6.30 -11.67
N ALA A 18 40.03 5.04 -12.02
CA ALA A 18 39.15 4.18 -12.81
C ALA A 18 38.16 3.35 -11.98
N ASP A 19 38.13 3.45 -10.64
CA ASP A 19 37.29 2.59 -9.78
C ASP A 19 35.79 2.71 -10.02
N TRP A 20 35.34 3.86 -10.55
CA TRP A 20 33.94 4.08 -10.94
C TRP A 20 33.49 3.12 -12.06
N MET A 21 34.42 2.65 -12.90
CA MET A 21 34.12 1.71 -13.99
C MET A 21 33.59 0.38 -13.45
N GLY A 22 34.00 -0.03 -12.25
CA GLY A 22 33.51 -1.26 -11.61
C GLY A 22 31.99 -1.28 -11.45
N ARG A 23 31.39 -0.16 -11.04
CA ARG A 23 29.93 0.01 -10.98
C ARG A 23 29.33 0.27 -12.36
N ALA A 24 30.03 0.98 -13.25
CA ALA A 24 29.56 1.17 -14.61
C ALA A 24 29.37 -0.16 -15.36
N PHE A 25 30.29 -1.12 -15.21
CA PHE A 25 30.12 -2.48 -15.75
C PHE A 25 28.83 -3.14 -15.26
N SER A 26 28.59 -3.14 -13.95
CA SER A 26 27.40 -3.78 -13.39
C SER A 26 26.10 -3.13 -13.87
N GLU A 27 26.04 -1.79 -13.90
CA GLU A 27 24.85 -1.05 -14.35
C GLU A 27 24.56 -1.27 -15.83
N ILE A 28 25.58 -1.18 -16.69
CA ILE A 28 25.41 -1.33 -18.15
C ILE A 28 24.98 -2.76 -18.49
N ILE A 29 25.67 -3.77 -17.95
CA ILE A 29 25.35 -5.17 -18.24
C ILE A 29 23.95 -5.50 -17.70
N ALA A 30 23.62 -5.08 -16.48
CA ALA A 30 22.30 -5.32 -15.91
C ALA A 30 21.18 -4.70 -16.76
N ALA A 31 21.33 -3.43 -17.14
CA ALA A 31 20.32 -2.73 -17.94
C ALA A 31 20.18 -3.32 -19.35
N GLU A 32 21.28 -3.72 -20.01
CA GLU A 32 21.19 -4.35 -21.33
C GLU A 32 20.58 -5.76 -21.26
N LEU A 33 20.86 -6.52 -20.20
CA LEU A 33 20.26 -7.83 -19.97
C LEU A 33 18.76 -7.74 -19.61
N ALA A 34 18.31 -6.65 -18.98
CA ALA A 34 16.91 -6.46 -18.61
C ALA A 34 15.97 -6.39 -19.84
N ALA A 35 16.50 -6.00 -21.00
CA ALA A 35 15.76 -5.98 -22.26
C ALA A 35 15.55 -7.38 -22.88
N VAL A 36 16.19 -8.43 -22.34
CA VAL A 36 16.14 -9.79 -22.90
C VAL A 36 14.89 -10.52 -22.44
N PRO A 37 13.98 -10.93 -23.35
CA PRO A 37 12.78 -11.68 -22.97
C PRO A 37 13.14 -12.99 -22.26
N GLY A 38 12.46 -13.28 -21.14
CA GLY A 38 12.66 -14.51 -20.36
C GLY A 38 13.83 -14.46 -19.37
N LEU A 39 14.60 -13.36 -19.36
CA LEU A 39 15.58 -13.05 -18.33
C LEU A 39 14.98 -12.09 -17.31
N SER A 40 15.25 -12.30 -16.03
CA SER A 40 14.92 -11.34 -14.97
C SER A 40 16.23 -10.85 -14.37
N VAL A 41 16.45 -9.54 -14.37
CA VAL A 41 17.66 -8.92 -13.81
C VAL A 41 17.33 -8.31 -12.46
N ILE A 42 18.18 -8.57 -11.48
CA ILE A 42 18.10 -7.98 -10.15
C ILE A 42 18.97 -6.72 -10.16
N PRO A 43 18.39 -5.50 -10.11
CA PRO A 43 19.15 -4.26 -10.14
C PRO A 43 19.93 -4.06 -8.84
N ALA A 44 21.06 -3.34 -8.93
CA ALA A 44 21.91 -3.06 -7.77
C ALA A 44 21.14 -2.32 -6.66
N SER A 45 20.24 -1.42 -7.02
CA SER A 45 19.36 -0.71 -6.06
C SER A 45 18.50 -1.65 -5.21
N GLN A 46 18.05 -2.79 -5.78
CA GLN A 46 17.29 -3.79 -5.04
C GLN A 46 18.20 -4.58 -4.08
N MET A 47 19.39 -4.98 -4.54
CA MET A 47 20.37 -5.69 -3.70
C MET A 47 20.79 -4.86 -2.49
N HIS A 48 21.13 -3.58 -2.70
CA HIS A 48 21.55 -2.68 -1.63
C HIS A 48 20.38 -2.13 -0.80
N GLY A 49 19.13 -2.26 -1.26
CA GLY A 49 17.95 -1.94 -0.46
C GLY A 49 17.87 -2.73 0.84
N LEU A 50 18.42 -3.95 0.85
CA LEU A 50 18.49 -4.86 2.00
C LEU A 50 19.59 -4.50 3.01
N GLU A 51 20.59 -3.69 2.63
CA GLU A 51 21.68 -3.28 3.53
C GLU A 51 21.20 -2.41 4.69
N ARG A 52 20.06 -1.70 4.52
CA ARG A 52 19.40 -0.97 5.60
C ARG A 52 18.95 -1.87 6.75
N GLN A 53 18.81 -3.18 6.54
CA GLN A 53 18.44 -4.16 7.57
C GLN A 53 19.65 -4.93 8.12
N THR A 54 20.77 -5.02 7.37
CA THR A 54 21.94 -5.83 7.73
C THR A 54 23.18 -5.03 8.12
N GLY A 55 23.11 -3.70 8.06
CA GLY A 55 24.22 -2.78 8.32
C GLY A 55 24.95 -2.36 7.03
N VAL A 56 25.31 -1.08 6.94
CA VAL A 56 25.95 -0.47 5.76
C VAL A 56 27.47 -0.69 5.83
N ARG A 57 28.06 -1.32 4.81
CA ARG A 57 29.52 -1.26 4.57
C ARG A 57 29.78 -0.18 3.51
N PRO A 58 30.78 0.71 3.68
CA PRO A 58 31.11 1.71 2.66
C PRO A 58 31.47 1.03 1.33
N THR A 59 31.00 1.61 0.22
CA THR A 59 31.23 1.17 -1.17
C THR A 59 32.71 1.11 -1.58
N SER A 60 33.62 1.68 -0.78
CA SER A 60 35.06 1.79 -1.01
C SER A 60 35.93 0.89 -0.10
N ALA A 61 35.33 -0.02 0.69
CA ALA A 61 36.10 -0.84 1.62
C ALA A 61 36.75 -2.07 0.94
N PRO A 62 38.08 -2.26 1.04
CA PRO A 62 38.75 -3.46 0.50
C PRO A 62 38.30 -4.75 1.21
N GLY A 63 38.17 -5.86 0.46
CA GLY A 63 37.79 -7.20 0.95
C GLY A 63 36.58 -7.82 0.23
N ILE A 64 36.21 -9.05 0.59
CA ILE A 64 35.10 -9.81 -0.04
C ILE A 64 33.82 -8.96 -0.06
N SER A 65 33.30 -8.70 -1.26
CA SER A 65 32.03 -8.00 -1.49
C SER A 65 30.89 -8.68 -0.71
N THR A 66 30.00 -7.90 -0.10
CA THR A 66 28.75 -8.42 0.50
C THR A 66 27.67 -8.67 -0.55
N GLU A 67 27.87 -8.17 -1.78
CA GLU A 67 26.92 -8.28 -2.87
C GLU A 67 26.56 -9.72 -3.28
N PRO A 68 27.45 -10.75 -3.21
CA PRO A 68 27.06 -12.13 -3.45
C PRO A 68 25.95 -12.61 -2.51
N SER A 69 26.04 -12.28 -1.21
CA SER A 69 25.02 -12.62 -0.22
C SER A 69 23.73 -11.84 -0.49
N LEU A 70 23.83 -10.54 -0.80
CA LEU A 70 22.66 -9.70 -1.11
C LEU A 70 21.94 -10.15 -2.39
N ALA A 71 22.68 -10.52 -3.42
CA ALA A 71 22.16 -11.09 -4.66
C ALA A 71 21.42 -12.40 -4.39
N PHE A 72 22.02 -13.29 -3.59
CA PHE A 72 21.38 -14.53 -3.19
C PHE A 72 20.08 -14.29 -2.39
N PHE A 73 20.09 -13.37 -1.43
CA PHE A 73 18.89 -13.01 -0.67
C PHE A 73 17.82 -12.31 -1.51
N SER A 74 18.23 -11.57 -2.54
CA SER A 74 17.34 -11.04 -3.58
C SER A 74 16.82 -12.13 -4.51
N GLY A 75 17.31 -13.36 -4.37
CA GLY A 75 16.88 -14.58 -5.06
C GLY A 75 17.52 -14.77 -6.44
N ALA A 76 18.74 -14.27 -6.63
CA ALA A 76 19.53 -14.55 -7.82
C ALA A 76 19.72 -16.06 -8.01
N THR A 77 19.42 -16.54 -9.22
CA THR A 77 19.72 -17.91 -9.64
C THR A 77 21.01 -17.99 -10.44
N ARG A 78 21.54 -16.83 -10.85
CA ARG A 78 22.84 -16.66 -11.50
C ARG A 78 23.51 -15.40 -10.95
N LEU A 79 24.79 -15.51 -10.67
CA LEU A 79 25.62 -14.44 -10.16
C LEU A 79 26.70 -14.12 -11.19
N GLY A 80 26.72 -12.89 -11.69
CA GLY A 80 27.78 -12.38 -12.56
C GLY A 80 28.75 -11.54 -11.74
N TYR A 81 30.00 -11.95 -11.64
CA TYR A 81 31.06 -11.16 -11.01
C TYR A 81 32.27 -11.10 -11.95
N GLY A 82 33.08 -10.05 -11.82
CA GLY A 82 34.12 -9.81 -12.80
C GLY A 82 35.22 -8.89 -12.30
N ASP A 83 36.25 -8.79 -13.12
CA ASP A 83 37.43 -7.97 -12.91
C ASP A 83 37.78 -7.22 -14.19
N TYR A 84 38.49 -6.11 -14.05
CA TYR A 84 39.03 -5.37 -15.19
C TYR A 84 40.41 -4.80 -14.91
N SER A 85 41.19 -4.57 -15.97
CA SER A 85 42.49 -3.90 -15.90
C SER A 85 42.73 -2.98 -17.09
N ILE A 86 43.41 -1.87 -16.85
CA ILE A 86 43.85 -0.92 -17.86
C ILE A 86 45.37 -1.02 -17.99
N ARG A 87 45.85 -1.49 -19.15
CA ARG A 87 47.29 -1.59 -19.46
C ARG A 87 47.57 -1.24 -20.91
N GLY A 88 48.59 -0.40 -21.15
CA GLY A 88 49.01 -0.04 -22.51
C GLY A 88 47.90 0.61 -23.33
N GLY A 89 47.06 1.45 -22.72
CA GLY A 89 45.93 2.13 -23.38
C GLY A 89 44.73 1.24 -23.69
N LYS A 90 44.71 -0.01 -23.23
CA LYS A 90 43.61 -0.96 -23.42
C LYS A 90 42.93 -1.31 -22.10
N LEU A 91 41.61 -1.39 -22.14
CA LEU A 91 40.75 -1.92 -21.08
C LEU A 91 40.46 -3.39 -21.37
N ARG A 92 40.79 -4.28 -20.43
CA ARG A 92 40.42 -5.70 -20.48
C ARG A 92 39.49 -6.00 -19.33
N ALA A 93 38.35 -6.61 -19.63
CA ALA A 93 37.39 -7.03 -18.62
C ALA A 93 37.06 -8.51 -18.77
N ARG A 94 36.81 -9.16 -17.63
CA ARG A 94 36.38 -10.55 -17.52
C ARG A 94 35.13 -10.61 -16.66
N LEU A 95 34.11 -11.35 -17.10
CA LEU A 95 32.93 -11.69 -16.31
C LEU A 95 32.82 -13.20 -16.18
N THR A 96 32.57 -13.67 -14.98
CA THR A 96 32.21 -15.05 -14.66
C THR A 96 30.75 -15.09 -14.25
N LEU A 97 29.97 -15.99 -14.87
CA LEU A 97 28.59 -16.27 -14.49
C LEU A 97 28.54 -17.59 -13.75
N GLU A 98 27.98 -17.61 -12.55
CA GLU A 98 27.97 -18.75 -11.64
C GLU A 98 26.56 -19.05 -11.13
N ASP A 99 26.26 -20.32 -10.86
CA ASP A 99 25.09 -20.73 -10.09
C ASP A 99 25.43 -20.64 -8.59
N PRO A 100 24.85 -19.69 -7.84
CA PRO A 100 25.24 -19.44 -6.45
C PRO A 100 24.83 -20.56 -5.48
N ALA A 101 23.93 -21.46 -5.88
CA ALA A 101 23.52 -22.60 -5.04
C ALA A 101 24.50 -23.79 -5.16
N THR A 102 25.15 -23.93 -6.31
CA THR A 102 26.03 -25.08 -6.61
C THR A 102 27.50 -24.73 -6.77
N GLY A 103 27.83 -23.44 -6.90
CA GLY A 103 29.17 -22.95 -7.24
C GLY A 103 29.59 -23.25 -8.67
N ARG A 104 28.67 -23.77 -9.52
CA ARG A 104 29.00 -24.19 -10.87
C ARG A 104 29.08 -22.98 -11.80
N MET A 105 30.23 -22.80 -12.44
CA MET A 105 30.39 -21.79 -13.49
C MET A 105 29.52 -22.14 -14.70
N ALA A 106 28.65 -21.20 -15.08
CA ALA A 106 27.82 -21.25 -16.27
C ALA A 106 28.54 -20.67 -17.51
N GLY A 107 29.48 -19.76 -17.32
CA GLY A 107 30.28 -19.18 -18.41
C GLY A 107 31.34 -18.19 -17.93
N VAL A 108 32.34 -17.98 -18.77
CA VAL A 108 33.37 -16.94 -18.60
C VAL A 108 33.48 -16.17 -19.90
N PHE A 109 33.35 -14.85 -19.80
CA PHE A 109 33.29 -13.94 -20.94
C PHE A 109 34.37 -12.88 -20.80
N THR A 110 34.91 -12.43 -21.92
CA THR A 110 35.97 -11.42 -21.92
C THR A 110 35.72 -10.35 -22.97
N ALA A 111 36.19 -9.15 -22.70
CA ALA A 111 36.15 -8.02 -23.63
C ALA A 111 37.46 -7.24 -23.56
N GLU A 112 37.92 -6.75 -24.71
CA GLU A 112 39.06 -5.85 -24.82
C GLU A 112 38.67 -4.63 -25.66
N THR A 113 38.87 -3.43 -25.11
CA THR A 113 38.55 -2.14 -25.76
C THR A 113 39.64 -1.10 -25.47
N ALA A 114 39.46 0.14 -25.92
CA ALA A 114 40.30 1.25 -25.52
C ALA A 114 40.09 1.59 -24.03
N ALA A 115 41.13 2.10 -23.34
CA ALA A 115 41.13 2.32 -21.88
C ALA A 115 39.91 3.07 -21.32
N GLY A 116 39.34 4.03 -22.07
CA GLY A 116 38.19 4.83 -21.64
C GLY A 116 36.82 4.29 -22.06
N ASP A 117 36.76 3.18 -22.80
CA ASP A 117 35.53 2.68 -23.42
C ASP A 117 34.93 1.51 -22.61
N VAL A 118 34.53 1.84 -21.38
CA VAL A 118 33.84 0.91 -20.47
C VAL A 118 32.49 0.46 -21.04
N HIS A 119 31.81 1.35 -21.77
CA HIS A 119 30.53 1.03 -22.40
C HIS A 119 30.69 -0.09 -23.43
N ALA A 120 31.60 0.05 -24.40
CA ALA A 120 31.78 -1.00 -25.41
C ALA A 120 32.23 -2.34 -24.79
N ALA A 121 33.06 -2.30 -23.73
CA ALA A 121 33.48 -3.51 -23.02
C ALA A 121 32.28 -4.18 -22.33
N ALA A 122 31.49 -3.43 -21.57
CA ALA A 122 30.31 -3.90 -20.87
C ALA A 122 29.25 -4.45 -21.84
N SER A 123 28.91 -3.71 -22.91
CA SER A 123 27.96 -4.18 -23.92
C SER A 123 28.45 -5.41 -24.68
N SER A 124 29.77 -5.56 -24.85
CA SER A 124 30.35 -6.79 -25.42
C SER A 124 30.10 -8.00 -24.50
N LEU A 125 30.31 -7.84 -23.19
CA LEU A 125 30.03 -8.89 -22.21
C LEU A 125 28.53 -9.23 -22.17
N ALA A 126 27.65 -8.23 -22.14
CA ALA A 126 26.20 -8.44 -22.15
C ALA A 126 25.73 -9.24 -23.38
N ARG A 127 26.21 -8.89 -24.58
CA ARG A 127 25.89 -9.61 -25.82
C ARG A 127 26.40 -11.05 -25.84
N GLN A 128 27.56 -11.31 -25.21
CA GLN A 128 28.08 -12.68 -25.09
C GLN A 128 27.24 -13.53 -24.13
N ILE A 129 26.68 -12.93 -23.07
CA ILE A 129 25.74 -13.60 -22.16
C ILE A 129 24.40 -13.86 -22.87
N ALA A 130 23.89 -12.85 -23.58
CA ALA A 130 22.63 -12.93 -24.31
C ALA A 130 22.70 -12.08 -25.60
N PRO A 131 22.75 -12.70 -26.81
CA PRO A 131 22.91 -11.98 -28.08
C PRO A 131 21.82 -10.96 -28.40
N GLY A 132 20.66 -11.03 -27.73
CA GLY A 132 19.55 -10.08 -27.84
C GLY A 132 19.55 -8.98 -26.77
N SER A 133 20.68 -8.69 -26.13
CA SER A 133 20.78 -7.63 -25.13
C SER A 133 20.45 -6.25 -25.71
N GLY A 134 19.86 -5.39 -24.87
CA GLY A 134 19.48 -4.03 -25.22
C GLY A 134 20.68 -3.11 -25.45
N LYS A 135 20.41 -1.81 -25.54
CA LYS A 135 21.45 -0.77 -25.56
C LYS A 135 21.34 0.07 -24.31
N TYR A 136 22.47 0.35 -23.67
CA TYR A 136 22.49 1.30 -22.57
C TYR A 136 22.21 2.73 -23.05
N GLY A 137 21.63 3.53 -22.16
CA GLY A 137 21.11 4.87 -22.50
C GLY A 137 22.18 5.91 -22.88
N THR A 138 23.46 5.62 -22.65
CA THR A 138 24.57 6.48 -23.05
C THR A 138 25.85 5.68 -23.29
N ALA A 139 26.65 6.10 -24.27
CA ALA A 139 28.02 5.65 -24.45
C ALA A 139 29.04 6.73 -24.03
N ASN A 140 28.58 7.87 -23.50
CA ASN A 140 29.45 8.97 -23.10
C ASN A 140 30.11 8.66 -21.75
N ALA A 141 31.42 8.41 -21.76
CA ALA A 141 32.18 8.07 -20.56
C ALA A 141 32.13 9.14 -19.45
N ALA A 142 32.07 10.43 -19.82
CA ALA A 142 31.96 11.51 -18.84
C ALA A 142 30.57 11.53 -18.17
N ALA A 143 29.51 11.28 -18.95
CA ALA A 143 28.16 11.16 -18.42
C ALA A 143 28.02 9.95 -17.49
N LEU A 144 28.57 8.80 -17.89
CA LEU A 144 28.61 7.58 -17.08
C LEU A 144 29.36 7.79 -15.77
N GLY A 145 30.58 8.34 -15.83
CA GLY A 145 31.38 8.57 -14.63
C GLY A 145 30.69 9.53 -13.65
N ALA A 146 30.07 10.61 -14.15
CA ALA A 146 29.32 11.54 -13.31
C ALA A 146 28.06 10.90 -12.71
N TYR A 147 27.35 10.06 -13.48
CA TYR A 147 26.17 9.34 -12.98
C TYR A 147 26.50 8.34 -11.89
N ILE A 148 27.54 7.51 -12.08
CA ILE A 148 28.02 6.58 -11.05
C ILE A 148 28.46 7.34 -9.81
N THR A 149 29.21 8.43 -9.97
CA THR A 149 29.57 9.32 -8.86
C THR A 149 28.34 9.79 -8.09
N GLY A 150 27.27 10.16 -8.79
CA GLY A 150 26.04 10.62 -8.17
C GLY A 150 25.22 9.52 -7.49
N MET A 151 25.28 8.28 -8.00
CA MET A 151 24.66 7.11 -7.35
C MET A 151 25.37 6.75 -6.04
N GLU A 152 26.69 6.91 -5.99
CA GLU A 152 27.54 6.54 -4.85
C GLU A 152 27.81 7.72 -3.91
N ALA A 153 27.24 8.88 -4.19
CA ALA A 153 27.38 10.09 -3.38
C ALA A 153 26.91 9.88 -1.94
N ALA A 154 27.63 10.46 -0.99
CA ALA A 154 27.35 10.28 0.44
C ALA A 154 26.07 11.03 0.88
N ASN A 155 25.70 12.08 0.14
CA ASN A 155 24.53 12.90 0.43
C ASN A 155 23.80 13.36 -0.84
N ALA A 156 22.60 13.90 -0.63
CA ALA A 156 21.73 14.30 -1.73
C ALA A 156 22.24 15.51 -2.54
N ALA A 157 23.03 16.40 -1.93
CA ALA A 157 23.58 17.56 -2.62
C ALA A 157 24.66 17.14 -3.62
N GLU A 158 25.62 16.30 -3.18
CA GLU A 158 26.64 15.70 -4.05
C GLU A 158 26.01 14.88 -5.19
N SER A 159 24.98 14.09 -4.86
CA SER A 159 24.22 13.31 -5.85
C SER A 159 23.58 14.21 -6.91
N SER A 160 22.98 15.32 -6.49
CA SER A 160 22.36 16.31 -7.38
C SER A 160 23.39 16.99 -8.30
N GLU A 161 24.56 17.37 -7.78
CA GLU A 161 25.61 18.01 -8.58
C GLU A 161 26.19 17.03 -9.61
N ALA A 162 26.48 15.81 -9.20
CA ALA A 162 27.00 14.77 -10.08
C ALA A 162 25.98 14.38 -11.17
N ALA A 163 24.70 14.28 -10.83
CA ALA A 163 23.63 14.05 -11.81
C ALA A 163 23.51 15.21 -12.82
N ALA A 164 23.63 16.46 -12.37
CA ALA A 164 23.65 17.63 -13.26
C ALA A 164 24.84 17.61 -14.23
N ARG A 165 26.03 17.20 -13.76
CA ARG A 165 27.21 16.99 -14.61
C ARG A 165 26.99 15.88 -15.64
N ALA A 166 26.31 14.79 -15.26
CA ALA A 166 25.97 13.70 -16.17
C ALA A 166 25.03 14.18 -17.29
N ILE A 167 23.99 14.95 -16.95
CA ILE A 167 23.06 15.55 -17.91
C ILE A 167 23.77 16.54 -18.83
N ALA A 168 24.69 17.35 -18.31
CA ALA A 168 25.47 18.30 -19.12
C ALA A 168 26.38 17.58 -20.13
N ALA A 169 26.95 16.44 -19.75
CA ALA A 169 27.79 15.63 -20.63
C ALA A 169 26.98 14.86 -21.68
N ASP A 170 25.80 14.34 -21.32
CA ASP A 170 24.86 13.72 -22.25
C ASP A 170 23.40 14.05 -21.89
N PRO A 171 22.80 15.05 -22.57
CA PRO A 171 21.40 15.45 -22.33
C PRO A 171 20.37 14.38 -22.69
N ASN A 172 20.74 13.28 -23.35
CA ASN A 172 19.83 12.18 -23.68
C ASN A 172 19.88 11.05 -22.65
N PHE A 173 20.72 11.17 -21.62
CA PHE A 173 20.89 10.13 -20.61
C PHE A 173 19.79 10.20 -19.54
N GLY A 174 18.63 9.62 -19.83
CA GLY A 174 17.44 9.63 -18.99
C GLY A 174 17.64 9.24 -17.50
N PRO A 175 18.42 8.20 -17.16
CA PRO A 175 18.68 7.83 -15.76
C PRO A 175 19.28 8.96 -14.91
N ALA A 176 20.07 9.86 -15.51
CA ALA A 176 20.65 11.00 -14.80
C ALA A 176 19.58 12.01 -14.35
N TYR A 177 18.50 12.18 -15.12
CA TYR A 177 17.38 13.04 -14.73
C TYR A 177 16.60 12.46 -13.55
N ARG A 178 16.37 11.14 -13.52
CA ARG A 178 15.72 10.49 -12.36
C ARG A 178 16.60 10.57 -11.12
N LEU A 179 17.92 10.38 -11.26
CA LEU A 179 18.87 10.55 -10.16
C LEU A 179 18.83 11.98 -9.60
N LEU A 180 18.84 12.99 -10.47
CA LEU A 180 18.71 14.40 -10.09
C LEU A 180 17.37 14.67 -9.37
N ALA A 181 16.27 14.17 -9.91
CA ALA A 181 14.94 14.35 -9.32
C ALA A 181 14.85 13.73 -7.92
N GLY A 182 15.29 12.48 -7.76
CA GLY A 182 15.31 11.80 -6.46
C GLY A 182 16.25 12.49 -5.45
N ALA A 183 17.40 12.99 -5.91
CA ALA A 183 18.32 13.76 -5.08
C ALA A 183 17.71 15.10 -4.62
N LYS A 184 17.01 15.82 -5.49
CA LYS A 184 16.30 17.06 -5.14
C LYS A 184 15.11 16.81 -4.22
N ALA A 185 14.34 15.75 -4.45
CA ALA A 185 13.25 15.35 -3.56
C ALA A 185 13.74 15.05 -2.13
N ARG A 186 14.88 14.36 -1.99
CA ARG A 186 15.53 14.14 -0.67
C ARG A 186 16.01 15.43 0.00
N GLN A 187 16.31 16.47 -0.77
CA GLN A 187 16.61 17.82 -0.27
C GLN A 187 15.35 18.66 -0.01
N GLN A 188 14.16 18.07 -0.12
CA GLN A 188 12.86 18.76 -0.04
C GLN A 188 12.63 19.82 -1.13
N ASP A 189 13.43 19.78 -2.21
CA ASP A 189 13.27 20.63 -3.40
C ASP A 189 12.36 19.93 -4.43
N LEU A 190 11.06 19.87 -4.13
CA LEU A 190 10.07 19.25 -5.01
C LEU A 190 9.97 19.99 -6.36
N ALA A 191 10.02 21.32 -6.34
CA ALA A 191 9.94 22.14 -7.55
C ALA A 191 11.10 21.84 -8.50
N GLY A 192 12.33 21.77 -7.97
CA GLY A 192 13.50 21.41 -8.75
C GLY A 192 13.49 19.95 -9.21
N ALA A 193 12.95 19.03 -8.41
CA ALA A 193 12.80 17.63 -8.81
C ALA A 193 11.87 17.51 -10.02
N LEU A 194 10.71 18.15 -9.97
CA LEU A 194 9.75 18.17 -11.09
C LEU A 194 10.30 18.91 -12.31
N ALA A 195 11.08 19.98 -12.11
CA ALA A 195 11.74 20.70 -13.20
C ALA A 195 12.78 19.82 -13.94
N ALA A 196 13.52 18.98 -13.21
CA ALA A 196 14.46 18.04 -13.81
C ALA A 196 13.74 17.02 -14.71
N LEU A 197 12.63 16.44 -14.24
CA LEU A 197 11.85 15.48 -15.02
C LEU A 197 11.17 16.16 -16.23
N ALA A 198 10.67 17.39 -16.06
CA ALA A 198 10.14 18.18 -17.17
C ALA A 198 11.19 18.46 -18.26
N ASN A 199 12.45 18.71 -17.88
CA ASN A 199 13.56 18.84 -18.83
C ASN A 199 13.81 17.54 -19.60
N ALA A 200 13.74 16.40 -18.92
CA ALA A 200 13.86 15.09 -19.57
C ALA A 200 12.76 14.87 -20.63
N HIS A 201 11.51 15.27 -20.35
CA HIS A 201 10.42 15.17 -21.32
C HIS A 201 10.65 15.99 -22.59
N GLN A 202 11.34 17.12 -22.51
CA GLN A 202 11.69 17.94 -23.69
C GLN A 202 12.65 17.22 -24.65
N ARG A 203 13.34 16.18 -24.19
CA ARG A 203 14.22 15.35 -25.04
C ARG A 203 13.42 14.46 -26.01
N GLY A 204 12.15 14.19 -25.71
CA GLY A 204 11.28 13.38 -26.56
C GLY A 204 11.90 12.02 -26.90
N ASP A 205 11.85 11.63 -28.17
CA ASP A 205 12.34 10.32 -28.63
C ASP A 205 13.85 10.12 -28.53
N ALA A 206 14.62 11.14 -28.15
CA ALA A 206 16.05 10.98 -27.87
C ALA A 206 16.31 10.15 -26.60
N ILE A 207 15.35 10.10 -25.65
CA ILE A 207 15.37 9.18 -24.51
C ILE A 207 14.56 7.92 -24.88
N PRO A 208 15.06 6.69 -24.67
CA PRO A 208 14.33 5.45 -24.99
C PRO A 208 12.95 5.36 -24.31
N ALA A 209 11.97 4.73 -24.98
CA ALA A 209 10.59 4.68 -24.53
C ALA A 209 10.41 4.13 -23.10
N ALA A 210 11.13 3.07 -22.74
CA ALA A 210 11.09 2.51 -21.40
C ALA A 210 11.61 3.50 -20.34
N GLU A 211 12.67 4.25 -20.64
CA GLU A 211 13.20 5.25 -19.73
C GLU A 211 12.27 6.47 -19.62
N ARG A 212 11.61 6.88 -20.72
CA ARG A 212 10.55 7.89 -20.65
C ARG A 212 9.38 7.46 -19.76
N ALA A 213 9.01 6.18 -19.82
CA ALA A 213 7.97 5.62 -18.95
C ALA A 213 8.41 5.62 -17.47
N ARG A 214 9.68 5.31 -17.16
CA ARG A 214 10.23 5.45 -15.80
C ARG A 214 10.21 6.90 -15.30
N ILE A 215 10.63 7.86 -16.15
CA ILE A 215 10.60 9.30 -15.85
C ILE A 215 9.16 9.75 -15.54
N ALA A 216 8.20 9.38 -16.39
CA ALA A 216 6.79 9.71 -16.18
C ALA A 216 6.22 9.08 -14.89
N SER A 217 6.62 7.85 -14.56
CA SER A 217 6.20 7.20 -13.32
C SER A 217 6.76 7.90 -12.07
N GLU A 218 8.02 8.31 -12.10
CA GLU A 218 8.67 9.07 -11.01
C GLU A 218 7.99 10.43 -10.83
N GLU A 219 7.74 11.14 -11.93
CA GLU A 219 7.09 12.45 -11.91
C GLU A 219 5.66 12.36 -11.36
N ALA A 220 4.90 11.37 -11.80
CA ALA A 220 3.57 11.11 -11.30
C ALA A 220 3.58 10.73 -9.80
N THR A 221 4.59 9.99 -9.34
CA THR A 221 4.79 9.69 -7.91
C THR A 221 5.03 10.97 -7.11
N LEU A 222 5.92 11.85 -7.58
CA LEU A 222 6.20 13.14 -6.93
C LEU A 222 4.99 14.08 -6.90
N ARG A 223 4.10 13.99 -7.89
CA ARG A 223 2.83 14.74 -7.94
C ARG A 223 1.67 14.08 -7.19
N ASN A 224 1.86 12.88 -6.65
CA ASN A 224 0.77 12.05 -6.13
C ASN A 224 -0.33 11.76 -7.18
N ASP A 225 0.03 11.72 -8.47
CA ASP A 225 -0.86 11.42 -9.60
C ASP A 225 -0.91 9.91 -9.85
N MET A 226 -1.82 9.21 -9.18
CA MET A 226 -1.95 7.75 -9.29
C MET A 226 -2.38 7.29 -10.68
N ALA A 227 -3.22 8.07 -11.37
CA ALA A 227 -3.67 7.74 -12.73
C ALA A 227 -2.52 7.86 -13.73
N GLY A 228 -1.76 8.96 -13.65
CA GLY A 228 -0.53 9.15 -14.44
C GLY A 228 0.52 8.07 -14.15
N ARG A 229 0.70 7.70 -12.88
CA ARG A 229 1.65 6.65 -12.48
C ARG A 229 1.24 5.29 -13.06
N ARG A 230 -0.04 4.91 -12.99
CA ARG A 230 -0.56 3.66 -13.57
C ARG A 230 -0.35 3.62 -15.08
N LYS A 231 -0.64 4.73 -15.77
CA LYS A 231 -0.40 4.86 -17.22
C LYS A 231 1.08 4.69 -17.54
N ALA A 232 1.96 5.39 -16.84
CA ALA A 232 3.40 5.32 -17.06
C ALA A 232 3.94 3.90 -16.84
N LEU A 233 3.55 3.23 -15.76
CA LEU A 233 3.96 1.84 -15.50
C LEU A 233 3.39 0.86 -16.53
N SER A 234 2.17 1.08 -17.03
CA SER A 234 1.59 0.27 -18.10
C SER A 234 2.40 0.37 -19.40
N GLU A 235 2.91 1.56 -19.73
CA GLU A 235 3.82 1.73 -20.87
C GLU A 235 5.20 1.11 -20.59
N LEU A 236 5.68 1.18 -19.34
CA LEU A 236 6.95 0.57 -18.94
C LEU A 236 6.91 -0.95 -19.14
N VAL A 237 5.88 -1.64 -18.64
CA VAL A 237 5.79 -3.10 -18.78
C VAL A 237 5.52 -3.56 -20.22
N LYS A 238 5.02 -2.67 -21.10
CA LYS A 238 4.96 -2.94 -22.55
C LYS A 238 6.34 -2.85 -23.19
N ALA A 239 7.12 -1.83 -22.82
CA ALA A 239 8.47 -1.61 -23.35
C ALA A 239 9.49 -2.63 -22.80
N GLU A 240 9.36 -3.00 -21.53
CA GLU A 240 10.22 -3.95 -20.82
C GLU A 240 9.36 -4.95 -20.00
N PRO A 241 8.80 -6.00 -20.65
CA PRO A 241 7.94 -6.97 -19.96
C PRO A 241 8.62 -7.77 -18.84
N GLY A 242 9.95 -7.76 -18.78
CA GLY A 242 10.77 -8.40 -17.74
C GLY A 242 10.99 -7.56 -16.48
N ASP A 243 10.54 -6.29 -16.46
CA ASP A 243 10.67 -5.42 -15.29
C ASP A 243 9.65 -5.82 -14.21
N ILE A 244 10.08 -6.67 -13.28
CA ILE A 244 9.24 -7.22 -12.22
C ILE A 244 8.83 -6.16 -11.20
N GLU A 245 9.67 -5.15 -10.96
CA GLU A 245 9.34 -4.04 -10.08
C GLU A 245 8.21 -3.19 -10.67
N ALA A 246 8.19 -3.00 -11.99
CA ALA A 246 7.08 -2.35 -12.66
C ALA A 246 5.78 -3.16 -12.55
N TRP A 247 5.83 -4.49 -12.69
CA TRP A 247 4.67 -5.36 -12.44
C TRP A 247 4.19 -5.33 -10.99
N ARG A 248 5.11 -5.32 -10.00
CA ARG A 248 4.80 -5.13 -8.58
C ARG A 248 4.13 -3.79 -8.31
N ALA A 249 4.65 -2.71 -8.88
CA ALA A 249 4.02 -1.40 -8.74
C ALA A 249 2.62 -1.35 -9.39
N LEU A 250 2.42 -2.05 -10.51
CA LEU A 250 1.10 -2.16 -11.16
C LEU A 250 0.11 -2.99 -10.35
N GLN A 251 0.50 -4.13 -9.77
CA GLN A 251 -0.42 -4.91 -8.92
C GLN A 251 -0.90 -4.07 -7.73
N ASP A 252 -0.01 -3.31 -7.08
CA ASP A 252 -0.35 -2.52 -5.89
C ASP A 252 -1.27 -1.36 -6.26
N LEU A 253 -0.95 -0.64 -7.35
CA LEU A 253 -1.81 0.44 -7.85
C LEU A 253 -3.17 -0.06 -8.33
N ALA A 254 -3.21 -1.21 -9.02
CA ALA A 254 -4.47 -1.80 -9.47
C ALA A 254 -5.32 -2.28 -8.30
N TYR A 255 -4.70 -2.93 -7.30
CA TYR A 255 -5.37 -3.37 -6.09
C TYR A 255 -5.96 -2.18 -5.31
N ASN A 256 -5.17 -1.14 -5.07
CA ASN A 256 -5.62 0.07 -4.38
C ASN A 256 -6.70 0.81 -5.17
N ALA A 257 -6.64 0.78 -6.50
CA ALA A 257 -7.69 1.32 -7.35
C ALA A 257 -8.94 0.44 -7.44
N ARG A 258 -8.98 -0.69 -6.72
CA ARG A 258 -10.04 -1.72 -6.77
C ARG A 258 -10.25 -2.30 -8.18
N ASP A 259 -9.24 -2.19 -9.05
CA ASP A 259 -9.18 -2.89 -10.33
C ASP A 259 -8.57 -4.28 -10.12
N TYR A 260 -9.38 -5.14 -9.51
CA TYR A 260 -8.94 -6.45 -9.06
C TYR A 260 -8.55 -7.38 -10.23
N GLN A 261 -9.13 -7.19 -11.42
CA GLN A 261 -8.76 -7.96 -12.60
C GLN A 261 -7.34 -7.61 -13.08
N GLN A 262 -7.00 -6.32 -13.17
CA GLN A 262 -5.63 -5.90 -13.48
C GLN A 262 -4.66 -6.31 -12.38
N ALA A 263 -5.06 -6.22 -11.10
CA ALA A 263 -4.24 -6.65 -9.98
C ALA A 263 -3.90 -8.15 -10.06
N VAL A 264 -4.89 -9.01 -10.36
CA VAL A 264 -4.67 -10.45 -10.58
C VAL A 264 -3.68 -10.69 -11.71
N ALA A 265 -3.85 -10.02 -12.86
CA ALA A 265 -2.97 -10.20 -14.02
C ALA A 265 -1.52 -9.78 -13.70
N ALA A 266 -1.34 -8.66 -12.99
CA ALA A 266 -0.03 -8.19 -12.56
C ALA A 266 0.61 -9.13 -11.53
N CYS A 267 -0.15 -9.61 -10.53
CA CYS A 267 0.34 -10.60 -9.57
C CYS A 267 0.79 -11.90 -10.25
N GLN A 268 0.05 -12.38 -11.26
CA GLN A 268 0.43 -13.56 -12.03
C GLN A 268 1.75 -13.36 -12.79
N ARG A 269 2.01 -12.15 -13.30
CA ARG A 269 3.30 -11.80 -13.93
C ARG A 269 4.43 -11.82 -12.91
N THR A 270 4.22 -11.21 -11.74
CA THR A 270 5.18 -11.24 -10.63
C THR A 270 5.49 -12.69 -10.23
N LEU A 271 4.47 -13.52 -9.99
CA LEU A 271 4.64 -14.91 -9.56
C LEU A 271 5.18 -15.86 -10.64
N ALA A 272 5.07 -15.51 -11.92
CA ALA A 272 5.72 -16.25 -13.00
C ALA A 272 7.25 -16.07 -12.96
N ALA A 273 7.71 -14.86 -12.61
CA ALA A 273 9.13 -14.56 -12.44
C ALA A 273 9.68 -14.97 -11.07
N GLU A 274 8.86 -14.81 -10.04
CA GLU A 274 9.21 -15.08 -8.64
C GLU A 274 8.18 -16.03 -8.00
N PRO A 275 8.27 -17.33 -8.29
CA PRO A 275 7.30 -18.33 -7.84
C PRO A 275 7.18 -18.48 -6.32
N ASN A 276 8.11 -17.92 -5.55
CA ASN A 276 8.13 -18.04 -4.10
C ASN A 276 7.87 -16.71 -3.38
N ASP A 277 7.45 -15.67 -4.11
CA ASP A 277 7.07 -14.39 -3.51
C ASP A 277 5.73 -14.53 -2.76
N THR A 278 5.80 -14.71 -1.46
CA THR A 278 4.62 -14.88 -0.60
C THR A 278 3.80 -13.61 -0.46
N ALA A 279 4.41 -12.43 -0.62
CA ALA A 279 3.67 -11.17 -0.60
C ALA A 279 2.80 -11.05 -1.86
N ALA A 280 3.34 -11.37 -3.04
CA ALA A 280 2.58 -11.43 -4.28
C ALA A 280 1.49 -12.53 -4.25
N MET A 281 1.75 -13.67 -3.60
CA MET A 281 0.69 -14.68 -3.37
C MET A 281 -0.44 -14.15 -2.51
N ASN A 282 -0.12 -13.36 -1.49
CA ASN A 282 -1.11 -12.76 -0.62
C ASN A 282 -1.97 -11.74 -1.38
N THR A 283 -1.33 -10.80 -2.08
CA THR A 283 -2.03 -9.81 -2.92
C THR A 283 -2.87 -10.50 -3.99
N LEU A 284 -2.37 -11.57 -4.63
CA LEU A 284 -3.15 -12.36 -5.58
C LEU A 284 -4.41 -12.94 -4.93
N ALA A 285 -4.33 -13.40 -3.67
CA ALA A 285 -5.48 -13.97 -2.99
C ALA A 285 -6.58 -12.94 -2.74
N TYR A 286 -6.22 -11.78 -2.17
CA TYR A 286 -7.17 -10.68 -1.97
C TYR A 286 -7.74 -10.17 -3.29
N ALA A 287 -6.89 -9.95 -4.31
CA ALA A 287 -7.34 -9.53 -5.62
C ALA A 287 -8.28 -10.57 -6.26
N SER A 288 -7.98 -11.86 -6.12
CA SER A 288 -8.81 -12.94 -6.67
C SER A 288 -10.17 -13.02 -6.01
N VAL A 289 -10.27 -12.91 -4.68
CA VAL A 289 -11.58 -12.96 -4.00
C VAL A 289 -12.45 -11.75 -4.36
N HIS A 290 -11.87 -10.56 -4.44
CA HIS A 290 -12.60 -9.36 -4.87
C HIS A 290 -12.94 -9.38 -6.37
N ALA A 291 -12.15 -10.06 -7.20
CA ALA A 291 -12.48 -10.39 -8.58
C ALA A 291 -13.59 -11.46 -8.69
N GLY A 292 -14.04 -12.04 -7.57
CA GLY A 292 -15.10 -13.04 -7.52
C GLY A 292 -14.63 -14.49 -7.67
N ASN A 293 -13.33 -14.76 -7.55
CA ASN A 293 -12.75 -16.08 -7.69
C ASN A 293 -12.15 -16.58 -6.36
N LEU A 294 -13.02 -17.14 -5.51
CA LEU A 294 -12.68 -17.69 -4.21
C LEU A 294 -11.69 -18.87 -4.32
N ASP A 295 -11.88 -19.77 -5.29
CA ASP A 295 -11.03 -20.95 -5.45
C ASP A 295 -9.58 -20.57 -5.79
N ALA A 296 -9.40 -19.59 -6.68
CA ALA A 296 -8.08 -19.06 -7.02
C ALA A 296 -7.42 -18.38 -5.80
N ALA A 297 -8.20 -17.63 -5.02
CA ALA A 297 -7.70 -17.01 -3.79
C ALA A 297 -7.16 -18.05 -2.79
N LEU A 298 -7.98 -19.06 -2.50
CA LEU A 298 -7.61 -20.16 -1.59
C LEU A 298 -6.47 -21.03 -2.14
N ALA A 299 -6.37 -21.20 -3.46
CA ALA A 299 -5.24 -21.89 -4.07
C ALA A 299 -3.91 -21.14 -3.87
N SER A 300 -3.92 -19.81 -4.02
CA SER A 300 -2.75 -18.96 -3.76
C SER A 300 -2.31 -19.04 -2.29
N LEU A 301 -3.25 -18.96 -1.35
CA LEU A 301 -2.95 -19.03 0.08
C LEU A 301 -2.47 -20.42 0.54
N ARG A 302 -3.02 -21.50 -0.03
CA ARG A 302 -2.49 -22.86 0.21
C ARG A 302 -1.03 -22.99 -0.21
N ARG A 303 -0.66 -22.36 -1.34
CA ARG A 303 0.73 -22.34 -1.80
C ARG A 303 1.62 -21.50 -0.88
N TYR A 304 1.16 -20.33 -0.46
CA TYR A 304 1.87 -19.52 0.55
C TYR A 304 2.10 -20.35 1.82
N GLN A 305 1.05 -20.93 2.39
CA GLN A 305 1.15 -21.75 3.59
C GLN A 305 2.12 -22.94 3.41
N ALA A 306 2.16 -23.57 2.24
CA ALA A 306 3.12 -24.65 1.95
C ALA A 306 4.58 -24.17 1.92
N LEU A 307 4.85 -22.96 1.42
CA LEU A 307 6.18 -22.35 1.42
C LEU A 307 6.62 -21.86 2.80
N ARG A 308 5.67 -21.40 3.61
CA ARG A 308 5.91 -20.83 4.95
C ARG A 308 4.97 -21.46 5.99
N PRO A 309 5.16 -22.74 6.33
CA PRO A 309 4.22 -23.48 7.19
C PRO A 309 4.12 -22.95 8.63
N ASN A 310 5.09 -22.15 9.06
CA ASN A 310 5.13 -21.54 10.40
C ASN A 310 4.61 -20.10 10.44
N ASP A 311 4.30 -19.50 9.29
CA ASP A 311 3.79 -18.14 9.20
C ASP A 311 2.27 -18.13 9.46
N ALA A 312 1.82 -17.29 10.41
CA ALA A 312 0.41 -17.13 10.73
C ALA A 312 -0.34 -16.30 9.67
N ASN A 313 0.36 -15.48 8.89
CA ASN A 313 -0.26 -14.55 7.93
C ASN A 313 -1.10 -15.25 6.86
N ALA A 314 -0.66 -16.41 6.38
CA ALA A 314 -1.44 -17.16 5.39
C ALA A 314 -2.78 -17.68 5.95
N LEU A 315 -2.85 -17.98 7.26
CA LEU A 315 -4.08 -18.38 7.94
C LEU A 315 -5.00 -17.19 8.16
N ASP A 316 -4.48 -16.06 8.63
CA ASP A 316 -5.24 -14.81 8.77
C ASP A 316 -5.82 -14.36 7.43
N SER A 317 -4.99 -14.33 6.38
CA SER A 317 -5.42 -13.95 5.03
C SER A 317 -6.44 -14.95 4.45
N THR A 318 -6.38 -16.23 4.85
CA THR A 318 -7.43 -17.20 4.50
C THR A 318 -8.74 -16.88 5.22
N GLY A 319 -8.67 -16.46 6.49
CA GLY A 319 -9.80 -15.94 7.24
C GLY A 319 -10.44 -14.73 6.55
N ASP A 320 -9.64 -13.75 6.15
CA ASP A 320 -10.10 -12.56 5.42
C ASP A 320 -10.77 -12.92 4.08
N VAL A 321 -10.19 -13.83 3.30
CA VAL A 321 -10.78 -14.30 2.03
C VAL A 321 -12.15 -14.95 2.25
N TYR A 322 -12.30 -15.78 3.29
CA TYR A 322 -13.60 -16.34 3.64
C TYR A 322 -14.58 -15.27 4.14
N LEU A 323 -14.11 -14.31 4.95
CA LEU A 323 -14.94 -13.22 5.45
C LEU A 323 -15.49 -12.39 4.29
N ILE A 324 -14.60 -11.89 3.41
CA ILE A 324 -14.92 -11.08 2.22
C ILE A 324 -16.00 -11.75 1.38
N SER A 325 -15.88 -13.07 1.18
CA SER A 325 -16.80 -13.89 0.38
C SER A 325 -18.06 -14.37 1.13
N GLY A 326 -18.22 -14.05 2.42
CA GLY A 326 -19.42 -14.39 3.20
C GLY A 326 -19.41 -15.76 3.89
N HIS A 327 -18.30 -16.49 3.85
CA HIS A 327 -18.10 -17.77 4.54
C HIS A 327 -17.66 -17.55 5.98
N LEU A 328 -18.57 -16.97 6.77
CA LEU A 328 -18.26 -16.46 8.11
C LEU A 328 -17.78 -17.54 9.12
N PRO A 329 -18.35 -18.76 9.16
CA PRO A 329 -17.84 -19.81 10.04
C PRO A 329 -16.41 -20.25 9.70
N GLU A 330 -16.07 -20.33 8.41
CA GLU A 330 -14.73 -20.63 7.94
C GLU A 330 -13.77 -19.49 8.29
N ALA A 331 -14.19 -18.23 8.12
CA ALA A 331 -13.40 -17.06 8.49
C ALA A 331 -12.96 -17.13 9.97
N GLU A 332 -13.93 -17.28 10.88
CA GLU A 332 -13.67 -17.44 12.31
C GLU A 332 -12.71 -18.60 12.59
N LYS A 333 -12.94 -19.76 11.97
CA LYS A 333 -12.09 -20.94 12.15
C LYS A 333 -10.64 -20.66 11.78
N PHE A 334 -10.40 -19.92 10.69
CA PHE A 334 -9.04 -19.62 10.23
C PHE A 334 -8.36 -18.52 11.06
N TYR A 335 -9.09 -17.49 11.49
CA TYR A 335 -8.56 -16.53 12.48
C TYR A 335 -8.14 -17.22 13.78
N LEU A 336 -8.97 -18.13 14.31
CA LEU A 336 -8.61 -18.92 15.50
C LEU A 336 -7.41 -19.85 15.27
N GLN A 337 -7.16 -20.29 14.03
CA GLN A 337 -5.95 -21.04 13.70
C GLN A 337 -4.72 -20.15 13.63
N ALA A 338 -4.83 -18.94 13.08
CA ALA A 338 -3.75 -17.96 13.03
C ALA A 338 -3.29 -17.58 14.45
N ILE A 339 -4.24 -17.30 15.36
CA ILE A 339 -3.95 -17.05 16.79
C ILE A 339 -3.21 -18.22 17.45
N ARG A 340 -3.62 -19.48 17.16
CA ARG A 340 -2.92 -20.66 17.70
C ARG A 340 -1.52 -20.83 17.12
N LYS A 341 -1.29 -20.38 15.88
CA LYS A 341 -0.01 -20.47 15.20
C LYS A 341 0.99 -19.46 15.78
N ASP A 342 0.55 -18.21 15.91
CA ASP A 342 1.30 -17.14 16.55
C ASP A 342 0.33 -16.21 17.30
N PRO A 343 0.25 -16.34 18.63
CA PRO A 343 -0.62 -15.48 19.43
C PRO A 343 -0.27 -14.00 19.32
N ASN A 344 0.97 -13.63 18.99
CA ASN A 344 1.45 -12.24 18.90
C ASN A 344 1.53 -11.73 17.44
N PHE A 345 0.91 -12.46 16.50
CA PHE A 345 0.87 -12.06 15.11
C PHE A 345 0.34 -10.63 14.94
N GLN A 346 0.91 -9.86 14.02
CA GLN A 346 0.61 -8.43 13.81
C GLN A 346 0.89 -7.52 15.02
N GLY A 347 1.71 -7.97 15.98
CA GLY A 347 2.10 -7.16 17.14
C GLY A 347 0.97 -6.93 18.14
N SER A 348 -0.12 -7.68 18.04
CA SER A 348 -1.25 -7.62 18.96
C SER A 348 -1.70 -9.03 19.29
N ALA A 349 -1.74 -9.36 20.58
CA ALA A 349 -2.11 -10.70 21.08
C ALA A 349 -3.53 -11.18 20.68
N SER A 350 -4.29 -10.33 19.97
CA SER A 350 -5.74 -10.43 19.86
C SER A 350 -6.33 -9.84 18.57
N ALA A 351 -5.54 -9.34 17.60
CA ALA A 351 -6.11 -8.74 16.37
C ALA A 351 -7.11 -9.66 15.66
N ASP A 352 -6.74 -10.94 15.51
CA ASP A 352 -7.57 -11.97 14.91
C ASP A 352 -8.76 -12.39 15.79
N LEU A 353 -8.73 -12.15 17.11
CA LEU A 353 -9.88 -12.43 17.98
C LEU A 353 -11.01 -11.45 17.69
N TYR A 354 -10.68 -10.18 17.43
CA TYR A 354 -11.68 -9.19 17.01
C TYR A 354 -12.26 -9.56 15.63
N LYS A 355 -11.43 -9.97 14.66
CA LYS A 355 -11.93 -10.45 13.37
C LYS A 355 -12.81 -11.71 13.50
N ALA A 356 -12.44 -12.64 14.37
CA ALA A 356 -13.26 -13.81 14.70
C ALA A 356 -14.60 -13.42 15.34
N ALA A 357 -14.58 -12.51 16.32
CA ALA A 357 -15.77 -11.98 16.97
C ALA A 357 -16.69 -11.28 15.95
N MET A 358 -16.14 -10.46 15.05
CA MET A 358 -16.88 -9.81 13.97
C MET A 358 -17.46 -10.83 12.99
N SER A 359 -16.70 -11.87 12.60
CA SER A 359 -17.19 -12.96 11.74
C SER A 359 -18.41 -13.64 12.35
N ARG A 360 -18.33 -13.94 13.66
CA ARG A 360 -19.44 -14.51 14.43
C ARG A 360 -20.61 -13.54 14.58
N LEU A 361 -20.34 -12.25 14.80
CA LEU A 361 -21.37 -11.22 14.89
C LEU A 361 -22.16 -11.10 13.58
N MET A 362 -21.46 -11.21 12.45
CA MET A 362 -22.04 -11.17 11.10
C MET A 362 -22.98 -12.36 10.81
N THR A 363 -22.88 -13.49 11.53
CA THR A 363 -23.90 -14.57 11.45
C THR A 363 -25.14 -14.28 12.29
N GLY A 364 -25.13 -13.20 13.07
CA GLY A 364 -26.16 -12.85 14.05
C GLY A 364 -26.02 -13.58 15.38
N ASP A 365 -24.96 -14.34 15.64
CA ASP A 365 -24.70 -14.97 16.94
C ASP A 365 -24.01 -13.98 17.89
N ILE A 366 -24.80 -13.04 18.43
CA ILE A 366 -24.31 -12.01 19.37
C ILE A 366 -23.68 -12.64 20.63
N PRO A 367 -24.28 -13.65 21.30
CA PRO A 367 -23.65 -14.27 22.46
C PRO A 367 -22.31 -14.94 22.16
N GLY A 368 -22.19 -15.64 21.01
CA GLY A 368 -20.93 -16.23 20.58
C GLY A 368 -19.87 -15.16 20.27
N ALA A 369 -20.27 -14.07 19.63
CA ALA A 369 -19.38 -12.95 19.33
C ALA A 369 -18.91 -12.26 20.62
N ASP A 370 -19.79 -12.05 21.60
CA ASP A 370 -19.44 -11.51 22.92
C ASP A 370 -18.42 -12.39 23.66
N ALA A 371 -18.53 -13.71 23.52
CA ALA A 371 -17.58 -14.63 24.15
C ALA A 371 -16.17 -14.54 23.54
N LEU A 372 -16.06 -14.28 22.24
CA LEU A 372 -14.78 -14.04 21.55
C LEU A 372 -14.21 -12.66 21.89
N GLU A 373 -15.05 -11.62 21.90
CA GLU A 373 -14.64 -10.27 22.29
C GLU A 373 -14.19 -10.22 23.75
N LYS A 374 -14.83 -10.99 24.63
CA LYS A 374 -14.35 -11.12 26.02
C LYS A 374 -12.93 -11.69 26.08
N GLN A 375 -12.60 -12.70 25.26
CA GLN A 375 -11.23 -13.25 25.20
C GLN A 375 -10.24 -12.20 24.69
N PHE A 376 -10.65 -11.40 23.71
CA PHE A 376 -9.88 -10.26 23.22
C PHE A 376 -9.59 -9.27 24.36
N ASP A 377 -10.61 -8.86 25.10
CA ASP A 377 -10.50 -7.94 26.23
C ASP A 377 -9.63 -8.48 27.36
N ASP A 378 -9.79 -9.76 27.71
CA ASP A 378 -9.01 -10.41 28.75
C ASP A 378 -7.52 -10.41 28.39
N ALA A 379 -7.18 -10.73 27.12
CA ALA A 379 -5.81 -10.70 26.61
C ALA A 379 -5.21 -9.28 26.64
N ARG A 380 -5.98 -8.26 26.21
CA ARG A 380 -5.54 -6.86 26.24
C ARG A 380 -5.40 -6.34 27.67
N SER A 381 -6.30 -6.74 28.57
CA SER A 381 -6.22 -6.38 30.00
C SER A 381 -4.98 -6.99 30.67
N ALA A 382 -4.64 -8.24 30.34
CA ALA A 382 -3.41 -8.89 30.79
C ALA A 382 -2.14 -8.18 30.27
N ALA A 383 -2.23 -7.55 29.09
CA ALA A 383 -1.19 -6.69 28.54
C ALA A 383 -1.24 -5.24 29.08
N HIS A 384 -2.02 -4.98 30.14
CA HIS A 384 -2.21 -3.66 30.76
C HIS A 384 -2.71 -2.56 29.81
N ASP A 385 -3.48 -2.95 28.79
CA ASP A 385 -4.06 -2.00 27.86
C ASP A 385 -5.22 -1.21 28.50
N GLN A 386 -5.00 0.07 28.74
CA GLN A 386 -5.95 0.98 29.37
C GLN A 386 -7.11 1.38 28.46
N THR A 387 -7.11 0.98 27.18
CA THR A 387 -8.18 1.27 26.22
C THR A 387 -9.30 0.21 26.19
N VAL A 388 -9.19 -0.87 26.99
CA VAL A 388 -10.22 -1.93 27.06
C VAL A 388 -11.63 -1.39 27.38
N PRO A 389 -11.85 -0.52 28.38
CA PRO A 389 -13.20 -0.01 28.66
C PRO A 389 -13.79 0.81 27.51
N PHE A 390 -12.96 1.55 26.78
CA PHE A 390 -13.36 2.29 25.59
C PHE A 390 -13.87 1.33 24.50
N ARG A 391 -13.10 0.28 24.18
CA ARG A 391 -13.49 -0.70 23.16
C ARG A 391 -14.73 -1.49 23.53
N ARG A 392 -14.93 -1.83 24.81
CA ARG A 392 -16.17 -2.45 25.29
C ARG A 392 -17.40 -1.61 24.96
N ALA A 393 -17.30 -0.29 25.10
CA ALA A 393 -18.38 0.60 24.74
C ALA A 393 -18.62 0.61 23.21
N GLU A 394 -17.56 0.62 22.40
CA GLU A 394 -17.70 0.51 20.93
C GLU A 394 -18.35 -0.82 20.52
N TRP A 395 -17.91 -1.94 21.10
CA TRP A 395 -18.51 -3.24 20.86
C TRP A 395 -20.00 -3.29 21.27
N ALA A 396 -20.33 -2.73 22.44
CA ALA A 396 -21.71 -2.59 22.88
C ALA A 396 -22.55 -1.79 21.88
N TRP A 397 -21.98 -0.76 21.24
CA TRP A 397 -22.66 -0.01 20.20
C TRP A 397 -22.93 -0.86 18.95
N LEU A 398 -21.90 -1.58 18.45
CA LEU A 398 -22.00 -2.42 17.25
C LEU A 398 -22.97 -3.60 17.39
N THR A 399 -23.22 -4.02 18.63
CA THR A 399 -24.13 -5.12 18.99
C THR A 399 -25.52 -4.63 19.41
N GLY A 400 -25.86 -3.37 19.09
CA GLY A 400 -27.20 -2.82 19.28
C GLY A 400 -27.52 -2.37 20.71
N ARG A 401 -26.58 -2.51 21.64
CA ARG A 401 -26.68 -2.07 23.05
C ARG A 401 -26.32 -0.59 23.19
N ARG A 402 -26.81 0.26 22.28
CA ARG A 402 -26.41 1.68 22.12
C ARG A 402 -26.54 2.52 23.39
N LYS A 403 -27.59 2.31 24.20
CA LYS A 403 -27.77 3.01 25.49
C LYS A 403 -26.67 2.66 26.49
N GLN A 404 -26.38 1.37 26.63
CA GLN A 404 -25.30 0.87 27.48
C GLN A 404 -23.95 1.38 26.99
N ALA A 405 -23.68 1.31 25.69
CA ALA A 405 -22.47 1.83 25.08
C ALA A 405 -22.23 3.32 25.40
N TYR A 406 -23.26 4.16 25.20
CA TYR A 406 -23.17 5.58 25.48
C TYR A 406 -22.85 5.87 26.95
N GLN A 407 -23.48 5.14 27.88
CA GLN A 407 -23.19 5.24 29.30
C GLN A 407 -21.75 4.81 29.64
N GLN A 408 -21.32 3.63 29.18
CA GLN A 408 -19.99 3.09 29.44
C GLN A 408 -18.89 4.04 28.94
N LEU A 409 -19.06 4.60 27.74
CA LEU A 409 -18.08 5.52 27.18
C LEU A 409 -18.07 6.88 27.90
N THR A 410 -19.23 7.34 28.37
CA THR A 410 -19.32 8.56 29.21
C THR A 410 -18.57 8.37 30.53
N GLU A 411 -18.76 7.24 31.20
CA GLU A 411 -18.05 6.90 32.43
C GLU A 411 -16.53 6.85 32.18
N PHE A 412 -16.08 6.15 31.13
CA PHE A 412 -14.67 6.10 30.76
C PHE A 412 -14.08 7.49 30.48
N ALA A 413 -14.78 8.33 29.72
CA ALA A 413 -14.34 9.68 29.38
C ALA A 413 -14.14 10.53 30.64
N GLN A 414 -15.09 10.50 31.57
CA GLN A 414 -15.03 11.24 32.84
C GLN A 414 -13.87 10.79 33.74
N HIS A 415 -13.60 9.49 33.82
CA HIS A 415 -12.49 8.95 34.63
C HIS A 415 -11.11 9.29 34.07
N THR A 416 -11.03 9.60 32.77
CA THR A 416 -9.76 9.84 32.07
C THR A 416 -9.52 11.30 31.73
N GLU A 417 -10.33 12.25 32.21
CA GLU A 417 -10.18 13.69 31.90
C GLU A 417 -8.85 14.31 32.38
N THR A 418 -8.20 13.66 33.34
CA THR A 418 -6.96 14.12 33.95
C THR A 418 -5.88 13.04 33.93
N GLY A 419 -4.64 13.43 34.17
CA GLY A 419 -3.51 12.51 34.21
C GLY A 419 -3.05 12.05 32.81
N PRO A 420 -2.32 10.93 32.73
CA PRO A 420 -1.64 10.51 31.51
C PRO A 420 -2.59 10.01 30.41
N LEU A 421 -3.84 9.67 30.75
CA LEU A 421 -4.85 9.19 29.81
C LEU A 421 -5.76 10.28 29.25
N LYS A 422 -5.46 11.56 29.54
CA LYS A 422 -6.27 12.71 29.12
C LYS A 422 -6.66 12.67 27.64
N GLU A 423 -5.75 12.30 26.74
CA GLU A 423 -6.06 12.26 25.31
C GLU A 423 -7.08 11.18 24.94
N LEU A 424 -7.20 10.09 25.71
CA LEU A 424 -8.24 9.07 25.52
C LEU A 424 -9.63 9.62 25.86
N SER A 425 -9.74 10.50 26.85
CA SER A 425 -11.01 11.19 27.14
C SER A 425 -11.47 12.06 25.98
N SER A 426 -10.54 12.74 25.29
CA SER A 426 -10.86 13.55 24.10
C SER A 426 -11.38 12.69 22.95
N ARG A 427 -10.79 11.51 22.73
CA ARG A 427 -11.30 10.53 21.76
C ARG A 427 -12.67 10.00 22.16
N ALA A 428 -12.88 9.70 23.44
CA ALA A 428 -14.15 9.20 23.95
C ALA A 428 -15.27 10.23 23.80
N TYR A 429 -15.00 11.48 24.15
CA TYR A 429 -15.93 12.57 23.92
C TYR A 429 -16.18 12.83 22.43
N SER A 430 -15.18 12.65 21.57
CA SER A 430 -15.40 12.75 20.12
C SER A 430 -16.31 11.65 19.58
N GLN A 431 -16.12 10.41 20.03
CA GLN A 431 -16.99 9.29 19.67
C GLN A 431 -18.42 9.49 20.21
N LEU A 432 -18.58 9.98 21.44
CA LEU A 432 -19.88 10.35 22.02
C LEU A 432 -20.57 11.47 21.22
N ALA A 433 -19.81 12.49 20.79
CA ALA A 433 -20.34 13.55 19.93
C ALA A 433 -20.89 12.97 18.62
N LEU A 434 -20.14 12.07 17.98
CA LEU A 434 -20.58 11.42 16.75
C LEU A 434 -21.83 10.55 16.99
N TRP A 435 -21.86 9.74 18.05
CA TRP A 435 -23.04 8.96 18.42
C TRP A 435 -24.27 9.82 18.68
N SER A 436 -24.10 10.97 19.34
CA SER A 436 -25.18 11.93 19.56
C SER A 436 -25.71 12.51 18.24
N LEU A 437 -24.83 12.86 17.30
CA LEU A 437 -25.25 13.27 15.95
C LEU A 437 -26.05 12.16 15.26
N MET A 438 -25.57 10.90 15.33
CA MET A 438 -26.28 9.75 14.75
C MET A 438 -27.65 9.47 15.40
N LEU A 439 -27.80 9.79 16.68
CA LEU A 439 -29.06 9.72 17.41
C LEU A 439 -29.97 10.94 17.16
N GLY A 440 -29.48 11.97 16.46
CA GLY A 440 -30.21 13.21 16.19
C GLY A 440 -30.21 14.21 17.35
N ASP A 441 -29.36 14.03 18.37
CA ASP A 441 -29.24 14.93 19.52
C ASP A 441 -28.06 15.91 19.32
N THR A 442 -28.34 17.02 18.63
CA THR A 442 -27.34 18.07 18.33
C THR A 442 -26.86 18.80 19.57
N ASN A 443 -27.68 18.85 20.63
CA ASN A 443 -27.32 19.51 21.89
C ASN A 443 -26.33 18.66 22.67
N ALA A 444 -26.60 17.35 22.81
CA ALA A 444 -25.65 16.42 23.39
C ALA A 444 -24.36 16.37 22.57
N ALA A 445 -24.44 16.38 21.25
CA ALA A 445 -23.26 16.41 20.38
C ALA A 445 -22.38 17.64 20.65
N SER A 446 -22.98 18.84 20.69
CA SER A 446 -22.26 20.10 20.95
C SER A 446 -21.58 20.09 22.32
N GLU A 447 -22.25 19.54 23.34
CA GLU A 447 -21.70 19.40 24.69
C GLU A 447 -20.52 18.42 24.71
N MET A 448 -20.62 17.29 24.02
CA MET A 448 -19.51 16.33 23.91
C MET A 448 -18.32 16.93 23.14
N VAL A 449 -18.55 17.69 22.06
CA VAL A 449 -17.49 18.42 21.34
C VAL A 449 -16.77 19.39 22.26
N ARG A 450 -17.51 20.16 23.07
CA ARG A 450 -16.91 21.09 24.05
C ARG A 450 -15.98 20.36 25.02
N LYS A 451 -16.38 19.20 25.53
CA LYS A 451 -15.54 18.36 26.42
C LYS A 451 -14.34 17.74 25.70
N ALA A 452 -14.51 17.31 24.45
CA ALA A 452 -13.42 16.78 23.63
C ALA A 452 -12.31 17.81 23.41
N ILE A 453 -12.70 19.08 23.18
CA ILE A 453 -11.75 20.20 23.00
C ILE A 453 -11.03 20.53 24.31
N GLN A 454 -11.69 20.47 25.46
CA GLN A 454 -11.06 20.72 26.77
C GLN A 454 -9.96 19.70 27.13
N THR A 455 -10.08 18.50 26.56
CA THR A 455 -9.20 17.37 26.82
C THR A 455 -8.24 17.04 25.67
N VAL A 456 -8.25 17.85 24.61
CA VAL A 456 -7.51 17.60 23.37
C VAL A 456 -5.99 17.59 23.60
N GLY A 457 -5.32 16.70 22.89
CA GLY A 457 -3.86 16.66 22.78
C GLY A 457 -3.43 16.29 21.36
N PRO A 458 -2.11 16.23 21.09
CA PRO A 458 -1.58 16.00 19.76
C PRO A 458 -2.17 14.77 19.03
N THR A 459 -2.45 13.68 19.73
CA THR A 459 -2.94 12.44 19.09
C THR A 459 -4.47 12.38 18.94
N SER A 460 -5.21 13.32 19.52
CA SER A 460 -6.68 13.42 19.43
C SER A 460 -7.15 14.65 18.66
N ALA A 461 -6.26 15.59 18.33
CA ALA A 461 -6.58 16.87 17.70
C ALA A 461 -7.35 16.72 16.37
N ALA A 462 -6.91 15.84 15.48
CA ALA A 462 -7.57 15.63 14.19
C ALA A 462 -9.01 15.11 14.37
N THR A 463 -9.21 14.14 15.26
CA THR A 463 -10.52 13.58 15.58
C THR A 463 -11.43 14.63 16.21
N ALA A 464 -10.94 15.39 17.19
CA ALA A 464 -11.70 16.45 17.85
C ALA A 464 -12.09 17.57 16.88
N ALA A 465 -11.20 17.93 15.95
CA ALA A 465 -11.48 18.93 14.91
C ALA A 465 -12.56 18.45 13.93
N LEU A 466 -12.49 17.18 13.52
CA LEU A 466 -13.48 16.56 12.64
C LEU A 466 -14.87 16.54 13.28
N VAL A 467 -15.01 16.04 14.52
CA VAL A 467 -16.34 16.01 15.16
C VAL A 467 -16.87 17.42 15.46
N ARG A 468 -15.99 18.39 15.71
CA ARG A 468 -16.37 19.81 15.82
C ARG A 468 -16.94 20.33 14.51
N PHE A 469 -16.32 19.99 13.38
CA PHE A 469 -16.83 20.32 12.06
C PHE A 469 -18.20 19.68 11.82
N LEU A 470 -18.34 18.37 12.09
CA LEU A 470 -19.61 17.64 11.91
C LEU A 470 -20.75 18.15 12.82
N ALA A 471 -20.43 18.74 13.97
CA ALA A 471 -21.39 19.32 14.90
C ALA A 471 -21.77 20.78 14.60
N LEU A 472 -21.22 21.40 13.55
CA LEU A 472 -21.68 22.72 13.11
C LEU A 472 -23.17 22.67 12.70
N PRO A 473 -23.89 23.80 12.76
CA PRO A 473 -25.29 23.84 12.38
C PRO A 473 -25.52 23.22 10.97
N PRO A 474 -26.54 22.37 10.81
CA PRO A 474 -26.92 21.80 9.52
C PRO A 474 -27.02 22.88 8.44
N ALA A 475 -26.47 22.57 7.28
CA ALA A 475 -26.43 23.48 6.14
C ALA A 475 -26.46 22.72 4.82
N PRO A 476 -26.83 23.36 3.70
CA PRO A 476 -26.76 22.74 2.38
C PRO A 476 -25.34 22.33 2.01
N ALA A 477 -25.22 21.38 1.06
CA ALA A 477 -23.92 20.85 0.64
C ALA A 477 -22.89 21.91 0.17
N SER A 478 -23.36 23.00 -0.45
CA SER A 478 -22.52 24.13 -0.89
C SER A 478 -21.83 24.84 0.28
N GLU A 479 -22.56 25.03 1.38
CA GLU A 479 -22.05 25.67 2.59
C GLU A 479 -21.07 24.76 3.34
N TRP A 480 -21.34 23.45 3.41
CA TRP A 480 -20.36 22.48 3.93
C TRP A 480 -19.06 22.47 3.13
N THR A 481 -19.16 22.54 1.80
CA THR A 481 -18.00 22.63 0.90
C THR A 481 -17.21 23.90 1.13
N ALA A 482 -17.88 25.03 1.32
CA ALA A 482 -17.25 26.30 1.66
C ALA A 482 -16.53 26.23 3.01
N ARG A 483 -17.18 25.70 4.07
CA ARG A 483 -16.59 25.49 5.40
C ARG A 483 -15.35 24.61 5.34
N ALA A 484 -15.39 23.52 4.58
CA ALA A 484 -14.24 22.64 4.41
C ALA A 484 -13.09 23.35 3.66
N GLY A 485 -13.40 24.20 2.68
CA GLY A 485 -12.41 25.01 1.96
C GLY A 485 -11.70 26.07 2.83
N LEU A 486 -12.30 26.47 3.96
CA LEU A 486 -11.65 27.33 4.97
C LEU A 486 -10.64 26.57 5.84
N ILE A 487 -10.68 25.23 5.86
CA ILE A 487 -9.80 24.38 6.67
C ILE A 487 -8.70 23.76 5.81
N PHE A 488 -9.06 23.33 4.59
CA PHE A 488 -8.17 22.63 3.66
C PHE A 488 -7.85 23.53 2.46
N HIS A 489 -6.65 24.10 2.47
CA HIS A 489 -6.17 25.01 1.42
C HIS A 489 -5.19 24.36 0.43
N ASP A 490 -4.64 23.20 0.77
CA ASP A 490 -3.63 22.49 -0.02
C ASP A 490 -4.27 21.35 -0.80
N GLU A 491 -3.96 21.22 -2.10
CA GLU A 491 -4.45 20.13 -2.95
C GLU A 491 -4.06 18.74 -2.40
N ARG A 492 -2.94 18.65 -1.67
CA ARG A 492 -2.50 17.41 -0.99
C ARG A 492 -3.46 16.97 0.13
N GLN A 493 -4.33 17.87 0.59
CA GLN A 493 -5.35 17.59 1.60
C GLN A 493 -6.72 17.25 1.00
N ALA A 494 -6.83 17.14 -0.33
CA ALA A 494 -8.11 16.86 -1.00
C ALA A 494 -8.81 15.61 -0.47
N SER A 495 -8.07 14.52 -0.22
CA SER A 495 -8.64 13.29 0.35
C SER A 495 -9.15 13.49 1.78
N ALA A 496 -8.42 14.22 2.62
CA ALA A 496 -8.89 14.54 3.97
C ALA A 496 -10.15 15.41 3.93
N LYS A 497 -10.20 16.38 3.03
CA LYS A 497 -11.37 17.23 2.79
C LYS A 497 -12.58 16.41 2.35
N ASP A 498 -12.42 15.55 1.35
CA ASP A 498 -13.51 14.70 0.84
C ASP A 498 -14.00 13.71 1.90
N LEU A 499 -13.12 13.20 2.77
CA LEU A 499 -13.52 12.37 3.90
C LEU A 499 -14.40 13.14 4.89
N TRP A 500 -14.05 14.39 5.21
CA TRP A 500 -14.87 15.23 6.11
C TRP A 500 -16.22 15.56 5.49
N LEU A 501 -16.23 15.87 4.19
CA LEU A 501 -17.45 16.17 3.44
C LEU A 501 -18.37 14.95 3.33
N LEU A 502 -17.82 13.76 3.04
CA LEU A 502 -18.60 12.51 2.99
C LEU A 502 -19.43 12.33 4.27
N HIS A 503 -18.79 12.42 5.44
CA HIS A 503 -19.48 12.24 6.71
C HIS A 503 -20.48 13.37 7.02
N ALA A 504 -20.16 14.61 6.67
CA ALA A 504 -21.09 15.73 6.81
C ALA A 504 -22.33 15.55 5.94
N PHE A 505 -22.16 15.19 4.67
CA PHE A 505 -23.25 14.95 3.73
C PHE A 505 -24.14 13.79 4.16
N LEU A 506 -23.55 12.66 4.60
CA LEU A 506 -24.30 11.53 5.13
C LEU A 506 -25.14 11.89 6.38
N LEU A 507 -24.58 12.68 7.31
CA LEU A 507 -25.31 13.17 8.49
C LEU A 507 -26.46 14.11 8.12
N ASN A 508 -26.32 14.89 7.05
CA ASN A 508 -27.31 15.87 6.60
C ASN A 508 -28.25 15.35 5.52
N ARG A 509 -28.12 14.07 5.11
CA ARG A 509 -28.92 13.41 4.06
C ARG A 509 -28.72 13.99 2.65
N GLU A 510 -27.57 14.59 2.40
CA GLU A 510 -27.14 15.08 1.07
C GLU A 510 -26.50 13.90 0.30
N PHE A 511 -27.32 12.94 -0.12
CA PHE A 511 -26.83 11.64 -0.58
C PHE A 511 -26.12 11.70 -1.94
N ASP A 512 -26.52 12.58 -2.85
CA ASP A 512 -25.85 12.72 -4.15
C ASP A 512 -24.42 13.26 -3.98
N GLU A 513 -24.24 14.28 -3.13
CA GLU A 513 -22.95 14.85 -2.82
C GLU A 513 -22.08 13.89 -1.99
N ALA A 514 -22.68 13.09 -1.10
CA ALA A 514 -22.01 12.01 -0.39
C ALA A 514 -21.46 10.96 -1.37
N ALA A 515 -22.26 10.52 -2.35
CA ALA A 515 -21.83 9.56 -3.36
C ALA A 515 -20.66 10.11 -4.20
N ALA A 516 -20.73 11.38 -4.60
CA ALA A 516 -19.65 12.04 -5.35
C ALA A 516 -18.36 12.19 -4.52
N ALA A 517 -18.47 12.52 -3.22
CA ALA A 517 -17.31 12.59 -2.32
C ALA A 517 -16.65 11.21 -2.12
N ALA A 518 -17.44 10.16 -1.93
CA ALA A 518 -16.94 8.80 -1.79
C ALA A 518 -16.27 8.28 -3.08
N GLN A 519 -16.80 8.67 -4.26
CA GLN A 519 -16.18 8.36 -5.53
C GLN A 519 -14.79 9.03 -5.67
N ARG A 520 -14.68 10.32 -5.35
CA ARG A 520 -13.38 11.03 -5.39
C ARG A 520 -12.36 10.42 -4.43
N LEU A 521 -12.77 9.99 -3.24
CA LEU A 521 -11.91 9.27 -2.31
C LEU A 521 -11.38 7.95 -2.90
N THR A 522 -12.24 7.25 -3.64
CA THR A 522 -11.87 5.99 -4.31
C THR A 522 -10.88 6.21 -5.44
N GLU A 523 -11.04 7.29 -6.21
CA GLU A 523 -10.20 7.62 -7.36
C GLU A 523 -8.87 8.30 -6.98
N GLY A 524 -8.87 9.11 -5.92
CA GLY A 524 -7.76 10.00 -5.54
C GLY A 524 -6.80 9.48 -4.48
N SER A 525 -7.12 8.39 -3.76
CA SER A 525 -6.26 7.89 -2.69
C SER A 525 -5.19 6.92 -3.22
N ALA A 526 -3.92 7.14 -2.83
CA ALA A 526 -2.81 6.22 -3.06
C ALA A 526 -2.96 4.89 -2.28
N ASP A 527 -3.76 4.91 -1.21
CA ASP A 527 -4.07 3.79 -0.33
C ASP A 527 -5.57 3.80 -0.04
N ASN A 528 -6.35 3.07 -0.84
CA ASN A 528 -7.79 2.90 -0.64
C ASN A 528 -8.12 1.52 -0.06
N ARG A 529 -7.39 1.15 1.00
CA ARG A 529 -7.67 -0.05 1.81
C ARG A 529 -8.78 0.16 2.85
N ASP A 530 -9.44 1.32 2.85
CA ASP A 530 -10.57 1.56 3.74
C ASP A 530 -11.79 0.77 3.26
N GLU A 531 -12.01 -0.39 3.88
CA GLU A 531 -13.13 -1.28 3.57
C GLU A 531 -14.51 -0.67 3.95
N SER A 532 -14.54 0.45 4.69
CA SER A 532 -15.80 1.14 5.00
C SER A 532 -16.34 1.97 3.84
N LEU A 533 -15.46 2.47 2.97
CA LEU A 533 -15.81 3.44 1.94
C LEU A 533 -16.83 2.88 0.91
N PRO A 534 -16.69 1.64 0.39
CA PRO A 534 -17.68 1.07 -0.52
C PRO A 534 -19.09 1.00 0.09
N VAL A 535 -19.19 0.68 1.38
CA VAL A 535 -20.49 0.57 2.06
C VAL A 535 -21.12 1.96 2.27
N MET A 536 -20.31 2.98 2.62
CA MET A 536 -20.80 4.36 2.73
C MET A 536 -21.19 4.95 1.37
N GLN A 537 -20.45 4.64 0.31
CA GLN A 537 -20.82 5.01 -1.05
C GLN A 537 -22.11 4.31 -1.49
N ALA A 538 -22.23 3.02 -1.21
CA ALA A 538 -23.45 2.25 -1.48
C ALA A 538 -24.66 2.80 -0.72
N TRP A 539 -24.45 3.24 0.52
CA TRP A 539 -25.50 3.90 1.29
C TRP A 539 -26.01 5.16 0.59
N ALA A 540 -25.09 6.05 0.20
CA ALA A 540 -25.41 7.26 -0.52
C ALA A 540 -26.14 6.97 -1.84
N LEU A 541 -25.61 6.06 -2.66
CA LEU A 541 -26.22 5.64 -3.93
C LEU A 541 -27.60 5.00 -3.76
N ALA A 542 -27.80 4.17 -2.73
CA ALA A 542 -29.07 3.52 -2.49
C ALA A 542 -30.17 4.51 -2.12
N GLU A 543 -29.86 5.47 -1.25
CA GLU A 543 -30.82 6.51 -0.82
C GLU A 543 -31.05 7.58 -1.92
N SER A 544 -30.12 7.76 -2.88
CA SER A 544 -30.35 8.57 -4.09
C SER A 544 -31.01 7.81 -5.26
N GLY A 545 -31.39 6.53 -5.06
CA GLY A 545 -32.13 5.73 -6.05
C GLY A 545 -31.24 4.97 -7.06
N HIS A 546 -29.92 5.12 -6.99
CA HIS A 546 -28.92 4.38 -7.77
C HIS A 546 -28.59 3.00 -7.18
N VAL A 547 -29.62 2.27 -6.75
CA VAL A 547 -29.50 0.98 -6.05
C VAL A 547 -28.72 -0.08 -6.84
N ASP A 548 -28.73 -0.04 -8.18
CA ASP A 548 -27.99 -0.99 -9.01
C ASP A 548 -26.47 -0.78 -8.89
N GLN A 549 -26.02 0.48 -8.82
CA GLN A 549 -24.62 0.80 -8.53
C GLN A 549 -24.24 0.46 -7.09
N ALA A 550 -25.17 0.64 -6.14
CA ALA A 550 -24.98 0.23 -4.75
C ALA A 550 -24.79 -1.29 -4.61
N ALA A 551 -25.48 -2.09 -5.43
CA ALA A 551 -25.42 -3.55 -5.37
C ALA A 551 -23.99 -4.10 -5.55
N ASP A 552 -23.23 -3.54 -6.50
CA ASP A 552 -21.86 -3.96 -6.79
C ASP A 552 -20.93 -3.70 -5.61
N LEU A 553 -21.11 -2.58 -4.93
CA LEU A 553 -20.31 -2.17 -3.77
C LEU A 553 -20.63 -2.97 -2.50
N LEU A 554 -21.81 -3.61 -2.43
CA LEU A 554 -22.28 -4.38 -1.28
C LEU A 554 -22.01 -5.88 -1.39
N ARG A 555 -21.38 -6.32 -2.50
CA ARG A 555 -21.09 -7.72 -2.79
C ARG A 555 -20.24 -8.39 -1.72
N PHE A 556 -19.30 -7.65 -1.14
CA PHE A 556 -18.30 -8.18 -0.21
C PHE A 556 -18.52 -7.69 1.22
N ASN A 557 -18.07 -8.47 2.19
CA ASN A 557 -18.01 -8.03 3.58
C ASN A 557 -16.73 -7.21 3.82
N PRO A 558 -16.80 -6.07 4.51
CA PRO A 558 -15.61 -5.31 4.86
C PRO A 558 -14.77 -6.07 5.89
N VAL A 559 -13.46 -6.15 5.68
CA VAL A 559 -12.52 -6.72 6.65
C VAL A 559 -12.40 -5.77 7.85
N PRO A 560 -12.66 -6.23 9.10
CA PRO A 560 -12.52 -5.40 10.27
C PRO A 560 -11.05 -4.97 10.47
N PRO A 561 -10.81 -3.71 10.85
CA PRO A 561 -9.46 -3.24 11.14
C PRO A 561 -8.89 -3.94 12.39
N ILE A 562 -7.60 -4.29 12.32
CA ILE A 562 -6.88 -5.01 13.39
C ILE A 562 -6.76 -4.21 14.70
N THR A 563 -6.99 -2.90 14.63
CA THR A 563 -6.95 -1.97 15.77
C THR A 563 -8.23 -1.96 16.60
N GLY A 564 -9.25 -2.74 16.20
CA GLY A 564 -10.59 -2.68 16.76
C GLY A 564 -11.47 -1.65 16.04
N PRO A 565 -12.71 -1.43 16.52
CA PRO A 565 -13.65 -0.51 15.89
C PRO A 565 -13.04 0.88 15.69
N GLY A 566 -13.15 1.43 14.49
CA GLY A 566 -12.81 2.83 14.22
C GLY A 566 -13.99 3.77 14.46
N LEU A 567 -13.70 5.08 14.54
CA LEU A 567 -14.68 6.16 14.77
C LEU A 567 -15.95 6.03 13.91
N PHE A 568 -15.77 5.65 12.64
CA PHE A 568 -16.83 5.59 11.64
C PHE A 568 -17.36 4.17 11.38
N THR A 569 -16.95 3.17 12.15
CA THR A 569 -17.59 1.83 12.10
C THR A 569 -19.11 1.87 12.18
N PRO A 570 -19.70 2.71 13.06
CA PRO A 570 -21.15 2.91 13.12
C PRO A 570 -21.81 3.41 11.82
N PHE A 571 -21.07 4.01 10.89
CA PHE A 571 -21.61 4.51 9.62
C PHE A 571 -21.88 3.39 8.62
N TYR A 572 -21.24 2.24 8.75
CA TYR A 572 -21.40 1.15 7.78
C TYR A 572 -21.85 -0.17 8.41
N PHE A 573 -21.61 -0.38 9.70
CA PHE A 573 -22.04 -1.59 10.41
C PHE A 573 -22.97 -1.26 11.58
N PRO A 574 -24.14 -1.93 11.72
CA PRO A 574 -24.66 -3.04 10.92
C PRO A 574 -25.41 -2.62 9.63
N ARG A 575 -25.36 -1.34 9.24
CA ARG A 575 -26.08 -0.75 8.09
C ARG A 575 -25.91 -1.52 6.77
N LEU A 576 -24.77 -2.17 6.55
CA LEU A 576 -24.51 -3.09 5.43
C LEU A 576 -25.70 -4.02 5.15
N TYR A 577 -26.32 -4.60 6.18
CA TYR A 577 -27.43 -5.53 6.03
C TYR A 577 -28.75 -4.85 5.66
N TYR A 578 -28.99 -3.63 6.15
CA TYR A 578 -30.13 -2.82 5.70
C TYR A 578 -30.04 -2.53 4.20
N LEU A 579 -28.86 -2.11 3.73
CA LEU A 579 -28.61 -1.81 2.33
C LEU A 579 -28.72 -3.04 1.43
N ARG A 580 -28.17 -4.19 1.86
CA ARG A 580 -28.36 -5.47 1.15
C ARG A 580 -29.82 -5.85 1.06
N GLY A 581 -30.61 -5.59 2.11
CA GLY A 581 -32.05 -5.78 2.09
C GLY A 581 -32.76 -4.89 1.07
N MET A 582 -32.38 -3.61 0.99
CA MET A 582 -32.89 -2.68 -0.04
C MET A 582 -32.58 -3.16 -1.47
N VAL A 583 -31.33 -3.56 -1.71
CA VAL A 583 -30.88 -4.08 -3.02
C VAL A 583 -31.66 -5.34 -3.39
N ALA A 584 -31.73 -6.32 -2.50
CA ALA A 584 -32.45 -7.56 -2.73
C ALA A 584 -33.94 -7.31 -3.00
N GLY A 585 -34.56 -6.38 -2.25
CA GLY A 585 -35.95 -5.98 -2.45
C GLY A 585 -36.20 -5.39 -3.84
N LYS A 586 -35.32 -4.49 -4.32
CA LYS A 586 -35.41 -3.92 -5.67
C LYS A 586 -35.21 -4.98 -6.77
N GLN A 587 -34.38 -5.99 -6.50
CA GLN A 587 -34.14 -7.13 -7.40
C GLN A 587 -35.26 -8.19 -7.37
N GLY A 588 -36.33 -7.99 -6.59
CA GLY A 588 -37.43 -8.95 -6.44
C GLY A 588 -37.08 -10.18 -5.57
N LYS A 589 -35.94 -10.16 -4.88
CA LYS A 589 -35.46 -11.24 -3.99
C LYS A 589 -35.99 -11.03 -2.58
N HIS A 590 -37.31 -11.16 -2.41
CA HIS A 590 -37.99 -10.76 -1.17
C HIS A 590 -37.58 -11.55 0.07
N GLU A 591 -37.23 -12.83 -0.07
CA GLU A 591 -36.74 -13.65 1.06
C GLU A 591 -35.36 -13.21 1.52
N GLU A 592 -34.43 -12.97 0.59
CA GLU A 592 -33.11 -12.41 0.88
C GLU A 592 -33.23 -11.04 1.54
N ALA A 593 -34.13 -10.19 1.05
CA ALA A 593 -34.40 -8.88 1.62
C ALA A 593 -34.86 -8.98 3.08
N ARG A 594 -35.83 -9.86 3.35
CA ARG A 594 -36.36 -10.09 4.70
C ARG A 594 -35.29 -10.64 5.65
N ALA A 595 -34.48 -11.60 5.21
CA ALA A 595 -33.40 -12.16 6.02
C ALA A 595 -32.35 -11.08 6.37
N ALA A 596 -31.97 -10.25 5.40
CA ALA A 596 -31.03 -9.16 5.60
C ALA A 596 -31.57 -8.10 6.59
N TRP A 597 -32.84 -7.69 6.45
CA TRP A 597 -33.47 -6.76 7.39
C TRP A 597 -33.64 -7.34 8.79
N GLN A 598 -33.97 -8.63 8.92
CA GLN A 598 -34.03 -9.30 10.23
C GLN A 598 -32.67 -9.31 10.92
N LEU A 599 -31.60 -9.62 10.19
CA LEU A 599 -30.24 -9.56 10.71
C LEU A 599 -29.86 -8.13 11.10
N PHE A 600 -30.16 -7.14 10.25
CA PHE A 600 -29.96 -5.73 10.57
C PHE A 600 -30.65 -5.33 11.88
N LEU A 601 -31.95 -5.61 12.02
CA LEU A 601 -32.73 -5.27 13.23
C LEU A 601 -32.20 -5.97 14.48
N LYS A 602 -31.75 -7.22 14.35
CA LYS A 602 -31.11 -7.97 15.44
C LYS A 602 -29.84 -7.28 15.93
N LEU A 603 -29.01 -6.81 15.00
CA LEU A 603 -27.72 -6.18 15.28
C LEU A 603 -27.84 -4.70 15.68
N SER A 604 -28.80 -3.95 15.12
CA SER A 604 -29.00 -2.53 15.38
C SER A 604 -29.60 -2.26 16.76
N GLY A 605 -30.32 -3.25 17.31
CA GLY A 605 -30.99 -3.14 18.59
C GLY A 605 -32.20 -2.20 18.57
N PRO A 606 -32.75 -1.87 19.76
CA PRO A 606 -34.05 -1.21 19.87
C PRO A 606 -34.04 0.32 19.77
N THR A 607 -32.87 0.97 19.85
CA THR A 607 -32.74 2.43 19.84
C THR A 607 -32.47 2.90 18.41
N PRO A 608 -33.45 3.45 17.66
CA PRO A 608 -33.26 3.81 16.25
C PRO A 608 -32.29 4.98 16.06
N LEU A 609 -31.65 5.06 14.88
CA LEU A 609 -30.85 6.22 14.47
C LEU A 609 -31.70 7.25 13.74
N GLN A 610 -31.16 8.47 13.57
CA GLN A 610 -31.89 9.60 12.99
C GLN A 610 -32.37 9.37 11.54
N TRP A 611 -31.80 8.41 10.81
CA TRP A 611 -32.20 8.10 9.42
C TRP A 611 -33.44 7.19 9.33
N GLY A 612 -33.87 6.57 10.44
CA GLY A 612 -35.09 5.77 10.50
C GLY A 612 -35.00 4.38 9.85
N GLU A 613 -33.80 3.87 9.60
CA GLU A 613 -33.56 2.57 8.94
C GLU A 613 -34.20 1.42 9.73
N GLU A 614 -34.11 1.44 11.06
CA GLU A 614 -34.75 0.44 11.92
C GLU A 614 -36.29 0.49 11.88
N LEU A 615 -36.88 1.61 11.46
CA LEU A 615 -38.31 1.73 11.24
C LEU A 615 -38.69 1.25 9.83
N LYS A 616 -37.90 1.60 8.81
CA LYS A 616 -38.11 1.17 7.42
C LYS A 616 -37.95 -0.36 7.24
N ALA A 617 -37.10 -0.99 8.05
CA ALA A 617 -36.80 -2.43 7.96
C ALA A 617 -37.80 -3.34 8.70
N LYS A 618 -38.67 -2.79 9.56
CA LYS A 618 -39.75 -3.51 10.24
C LYS A 618 -40.95 -3.62 9.33
#